data_AF-A0A7S2AKE3-F1
#
_entry.id   AF-A0A7S2AKE3-F1
#
_cell.length_a   1.000
_cell.length_b   1.000
_cell.length_c   1.000
_cell.angle_alpha   90.00
_cell.angle_beta   90.00
_cell.angle_gamma   90.00
#
_symmetry.space_group_name_H-M   'P 1'
#
loop_
_entity.id
_entity.type
_entity.pdbx_description
1 polymer ?
#
loop_
_entity_poly.entity_id
_entity_poly.type
_entity_poly.pdbx_seq_one_letter_code
_entity_poly.pdbx_strand_id
1 'polypeptide(L)'
;VKKIVTSDTKAEDLVGVTWVVGDLRFGRDISDSSFQSSWDDDWHFVDEDVPVQASGIRCVEGDLSISNTKSTADLSPLANLAVIEGDLDISFNDQLTTLTGLDGITTVGGDLRIQYNAQLTTLTGLD
;
A
#
# COMPACT_ATOMS: atom_id res chain seq x y z
N VAL A 1 9.52 19.11 1.94
CA VAL A 1 8.54 18.09 1.49
C VAL A 1 9.14 17.41 0.27
N LYS A 2 9.58 16.15 0.40
CA LYS A 2 10.05 15.38 -0.76
C LYS A 2 8.80 14.79 -1.41
N LYS A 3 8.60 15.11 -2.69
CA LYS A 3 7.50 14.62 -3.52
C LYS A 3 8.01 13.57 -4.50
N ILE A 4 7.17 12.59 -4.83
CA ILE A 4 7.44 11.61 -5.89
C ILE A 4 6.22 11.46 -6.80
N VAL A 5 6.43 11.14 -8.07
CA VAL A 5 5.39 10.79 -9.04
C VAL A 5 5.52 9.29 -9.31
N THR A 6 4.43 8.53 -9.17
CA THR A 6 4.47 7.07 -9.01
C THR A 6 4.44 6.25 -10.29
N SER A 7 4.78 6.83 -11.45
CA SER A 7 4.77 6.06 -12.69
C SER A 7 5.70 4.85 -12.63
N ASP A 8 6.81 4.89 -11.86
CA ASP A 8 7.83 3.83 -11.79
C ASP A 8 8.55 3.77 -10.42
N THR A 9 7.82 3.99 -9.32
CA THR A 9 8.42 4.13 -7.98
C THR A 9 8.79 2.78 -7.36
N LYS A 10 10.06 2.61 -6.98
CA LYS A 10 10.54 1.46 -6.19
C LYS A 10 10.56 1.75 -4.68
N ALA A 11 10.79 0.72 -3.87
CA ALA A 11 10.90 0.84 -2.41
C ALA A 11 11.92 1.91 -1.99
N GLU A 12 13.10 1.85 -2.60
CA GLU A 12 14.20 2.75 -2.30
C GLU A 12 13.88 4.22 -2.60
N ASP A 13 12.98 4.49 -3.53
CA ASP A 13 12.64 5.86 -3.92
C ASP A 13 11.79 6.58 -2.87
N LEU A 14 11.06 5.79 -2.05
CA LEU A 14 10.22 6.29 -0.97
C LEU A 14 11.00 6.86 0.22
N VAL A 15 12.32 6.63 0.29
CA VAL A 15 13.16 7.13 1.40
C VAL A 15 12.99 8.64 1.57
N GLY A 16 12.42 9.06 2.70
CA GLY A 16 12.19 10.47 3.03
C GLY A 16 11.09 11.15 2.21
N VAL A 17 10.34 10.41 1.38
CA VAL A 17 9.15 10.90 0.69
C VAL A 17 8.07 11.19 1.72
N THR A 18 7.46 12.36 1.61
CA THR A 18 6.36 12.78 2.48
C THR A 18 5.04 12.92 1.74
N TRP A 19 5.09 12.94 0.40
CA TRP A 19 3.97 13.27 -0.45
C TRP A 19 4.08 12.51 -1.78
N VAL A 20 3.02 11.83 -2.16
CA VAL A 20 2.93 11.02 -3.37
C VAL A 20 1.93 11.65 -4.34
N VAL A 21 2.37 11.86 -5.58
CA VAL A 21 1.54 12.34 -6.69
C VAL A 21 1.20 11.15 -7.57
N GLY A 22 -0.09 10.82 -7.65
CA GLY A 22 -0.60 9.62 -8.31
C GLY A 22 -0.79 8.45 -7.33
N ASP A 23 -0.98 7.26 -7.89
CA ASP A 23 -1.37 6.07 -7.12
C ASP A 23 -0.18 5.41 -6.45
N LEU A 24 -0.38 4.86 -5.26
CA LEU A 24 0.62 4.07 -4.53
C LEU A 24 0.13 2.64 -4.41
N ARG A 25 0.90 1.67 -4.91
CA ARG A 25 0.53 0.25 -4.95
C ARG A 25 1.56 -0.60 -4.23
N PHE A 26 1.09 -1.43 -3.30
CA PHE A 26 1.88 -2.39 -2.53
C PHE A 26 1.38 -3.81 -2.77
N GLY A 27 2.34 -4.76 -2.84
CA GLY A 27 2.08 -6.19 -3.00
C GLY A 27 2.12 -6.68 -4.45
N ARG A 28 1.60 -7.89 -4.71
CA ARG A 28 1.77 -8.58 -6.01
C ARG A 28 0.59 -8.36 -6.94
N ASP A 29 0.89 -8.19 -8.23
CA ASP A 29 -0.11 -8.31 -9.27
C ASP A 29 -0.49 -9.79 -9.46
N ILE A 30 -1.79 -10.08 -9.32
CA ILE A 30 -2.35 -11.41 -9.58
C ILE A 30 -3.02 -11.52 -10.95
N SER A 31 -2.99 -10.45 -11.75
CA SER A 31 -3.60 -10.43 -13.08
C SER A 31 -2.87 -11.32 -14.10
N ASP A 32 -1.64 -11.76 -13.80
CA ASP A 32 -0.90 -12.67 -14.67
C ASP A 32 -0.54 -14.00 -13.99
N SER A 33 -1.51 -14.90 -13.93
CA SER A 33 -1.28 -16.30 -13.53
C SER A 33 -0.71 -17.17 -14.67
N SER A 34 -0.13 -16.58 -15.74
CA SER A 34 0.21 -17.33 -16.96
C SER A 34 1.67 -17.31 -17.43
N PHE A 35 2.61 -16.67 -16.75
CA PHE A 35 4.02 -16.72 -17.17
C PHE A 35 4.98 -17.27 -16.12
N GLN A 36 5.26 -18.57 -16.26
CA GLN A 36 6.53 -19.14 -15.86
C GLN A 36 7.60 -18.74 -16.90
N SER A 37 8.22 -17.55 -16.77
CA SER A 37 9.54 -17.23 -17.36
C SER A 37 9.93 -15.76 -17.15
N SER A 38 11.08 -15.48 -16.51
CA SER A 38 11.97 -14.37 -16.89
C SER A 38 11.34 -12.98 -17.18
N TRP A 39 10.56 -12.41 -16.27
CA TRP A 39 10.18 -10.99 -16.32
C TRP A 39 10.85 -10.25 -15.16
N ASP A 40 12.11 -9.89 -15.37
CA ASP A 40 12.80 -8.87 -14.57
C ASP A 40 12.39 -7.44 -14.97
N ASP A 41 11.50 -7.22 -15.95
CA ASP A 41 11.39 -5.90 -16.59
C ASP A 41 9.95 -5.46 -16.92
N ASP A 42 9.12 -5.14 -15.90
CA ASP A 42 8.03 -4.11 -15.96
C ASP A 42 7.07 -4.15 -14.74
N TRP A 43 7.56 -4.50 -13.55
CA TRP A 43 6.69 -4.57 -12.36
C TRP A 43 6.80 -3.29 -11.52
N HIS A 44 5.76 -2.45 -11.64
CA HIS A 44 5.50 -1.19 -10.93
C HIS A 44 5.14 -1.38 -9.44
N PHE A 45 5.75 -2.34 -8.75
CA PHE A 45 5.42 -2.66 -7.36
C PHE A 45 6.63 -2.50 -6.46
N VAL A 46 6.35 -1.95 -5.30
CA VAL A 46 7.28 -1.94 -4.21
C VAL A 46 7.26 -3.32 -3.56
N ASP A 47 8.39 -4.02 -3.67
CA ASP A 47 8.71 -5.39 -3.24
C ASP A 47 7.74 -6.01 -2.20
N GLU A 48 6.84 -6.87 -2.68
CA GLU A 48 5.98 -7.88 -2.00
C GLU A 48 5.14 -7.52 -0.75
N ASP A 49 5.55 -6.59 0.10
CA ASP A 49 4.92 -6.11 1.33
C ASP A 49 5.07 -4.56 1.42
N VAL A 50 4.48 -3.90 2.42
CA VAL A 50 4.68 -2.45 2.60
C VAL A 50 6.11 -2.18 3.11
N PRO A 51 6.92 -1.37 2.40
CA PRO A 51 8.31 -1.13 2.76
C PRO A 51 8.43 -0.18 3.95
N VAL A 52 9.46 -0.35 4.78
CA VAL A 52 9.76 0.59 5.88
C VAL A 52 10.02 2.02 5.41
N GLN A 53 10.41 2.19 4.14
CA GLN A 53 10.63 3.48 3.48
C GLN A 53 9.35 4.29 3.31
N ALA A 54 8.17 3.65 3.38
CA ALA A 54 6.88 4.34 3.36
C ALA A 54 6.58 5.13 4.64
N SER A 55 7.35 4.93 5.71
CA SER A 55 7.17 5.59 7.02
C SER A 55 7.16 7.11 7.01
N GLY A 56 7.69 7.75 5.97
CA GLY A 56 7.66 9.21 5.83
C GLY A 56 6.37 9.75 5.19
N ILE A 57 5.59 8.91 4.50
CA ILE A 57 4.50 9.34 3.63
C ILE A 57 3.35 9.87 4.49
N ARG A 58 2.86 11.06 4.14
CA ARG A 58 1.75 11.73 4.84
C ARG A 58 0.52 11.92 3.97
N CYS A 59 0.72 12.00 2.66
CA CYS A 59 -0.34 12.27 1.69
C CYS A 59 -0.11 11.48 0.40
N VAL A 60 -1.19 10.91 -0.13
CA VAL A 60 -1.27 10.29 -1.46
C VAL A 60 -2.39 11.02 -2.23
N GLU A 61 -2.05 11.66 -3.34
CA GLU A 61 -3.03 12.37 -4.20
C GLU A 61 -3.88 11.41 -5.04
N GLY A 62 -3.41 10.19 -5.28
CA GLY A 62 -4.15 9.15 -6.00
C GLY A 62 -4.71 8.08 -5.06
N ASP A 63 -4.86 6.88 -5.62
CA ASP A 63 -5.34 5.72 -4.87
C ASP A 63 -4.22 5.06 -4.07
N LEU A 64 -4.55 4.48 -2.92
CA LEU A 64 -3.66 3.56 -2.20
C LEU A 64 -4.23 2.14 -2.30
N SER A 65 -3.46 1.25 -2.92
CA SER A 65 -3.81 -0.17 -3.04
C SER A 65 -2.80 -1.04 -2.30
N ILE A 66 -3.27 -1.90 -1.40
CA ILE A 66 -2.46 -2.89 -0.67
C ILE A 66 -3.06 -4.25 -0.96
N SER A 67 -2.39 -5.06 -1.79
CA SER A 67 -2.96 -6.33 -2.24
C SER A 67 -1.96 -7.45 -2.45
N ASN A 68 -2.31 -8.67 -2.06
CA ASN A 68 -1.49 -9.89 -2.22
C ASN A 68 -0.11 -9.82 -1.53
N THR A 69 -0.06 -9.24 -0.32
CA THR A 69 1.13 -9.23 0.54
C THR A 69 1.53 -10.64 0.98
N LYS A 70 2.84 -10.95 1.06
CA LYS A 70 3.33 -12.33 1.13
C LYS A 70 3.38 -12.94 2.53
N SER A 71 3.74 -12.19 3.57
CA SER A 71 4.15 -12.87 4.82
C SER A 71 3.77 -12.21 6.15
N THR A 72 3.86 -10.89 6.29
CA THR A 72 3.63 -10.22 7.57
C THR A 72 2.56 -9.15 7.54
N ALA A 73 2.12 -8.74 6.34
CA ALA A 73 1.07 -7.73 6.13
C ALA A 73 1.17 -6.58 7.14
N ASP A 74 2.40 -6.14 7.42
CA ASP A 74 2.68 -5.13 8.42
C ASP A 74 2.40 -3.76 7.80
N LEU A 75 1.37 -3.08 8.30
CA LEU A 75 0.99 -1.75 7.85
C LEU A 75 1.62 -0.64 8.71
N SER A 76 2.43 -0.98 9.72
CA SER A 76 3.11 0.00 10.57
C SER A 76 3.97 1.02 9.81
N PRO A 77 4.55 0.72 8.62
CA PRO A 77 5.21 1.74 7.82
C PRO A 77 4.27 2.83 7.29
N LEU A 78 2.95 2.70 7.42
CA LEU A 78 1.98 3.72 7.02
C LEU A 78 1.49 4.58 8.20
N ALA A 79 2.05 4.42 9.40
CA ALA A 79 1.57 5.10 10.61
C ALA A 79 1.56 6.64 10.54
N ASN A 80 2.28 7.25 9.59
CA ASN A 80 2.28 8.70 9.37
C ASN A 80 1.33 9.16 8.24
N LEU A 81 0.71 8.23 7.52
CA LEU A 81 -0.20 8.52 6.42
C LEU A 81 -1.48 9.13 6.99
N ALA A 82 -1.80 10.35 6.57
CA ALA A 82 -2.93 11.10 7.10
C ALA A 82 -4.04 11.30 6.07
N VAL A 83 -3.68 11.39 4.79
CA VAL A 83 -4.60 11.75 3.71
C VAL A 83 -4.38 10.84 2.50
N ILE A 84 -5.47 10.30 1.99
CA ILE A 84 -5.58 9.66 0.68
C ILE A 84 -6.67 10.43 -0.07
N GLU A 85 -6.33 11.12 -1.16
CA GLU A 85 -7.31 11.89 -1.92
C GLU A 85 -8.18 11.00 -2.82
N GLY A 86 -7.68 9.81 -3.20
CA GLY A 86 -8.42 8.79 -3.94
C GLY A 86 -9.02 7.69 -3.05
N ASP A 87 -9.10 6.48 -3.63
CA ASP A 87 -9.60 5.28 -2.97
C ASP A 87 -8.54 4.63 -2.06
N LEU A 88 -8.99 3.96 -0.99
CA LEU A 88 -8.17 3.04 -0.20
C LEU A 88 -8.70 1.61 -0.40
N ASP A 89 -7.91 0.77 -1.07
CA ASP A 89 -8.20 -0.65 -1.28
C ASP A 89 -7.20 -1.53 -0.50
N ILE A 90 -7.72 -2.36 0.39
CA ILE A 90 -6.97 -3.38 1.12
C ILE A 90 -7.62 -4.73 0.83
N SER A 91 -7.03 -5.50 -0.08
CA SER A 91 -7.64 -6.74 -0.54
C SER A 91 -6.68 -7.88 -0.81
N PHE A 92 -7.18 -9.12 -0.69
CA PHE A 92 -6.39 -10.34 -0.96
C PHE A 92 -5.13 -10.47 -0.09
N ASN A 93 -5.14 -9.91 1.13
CA ASN A 93 -4.04 -10.06 2.09
C ASN A 93 -4.39 -11.18 3.08
N ASP A 94 -4.20 -12.43 2.65
CA ASP A 94 -4.60 -13.61 3.43
C ASP A 94 -3.95 -13.71 4.80
N GLN A 95 -2.78 -13.08 5.02
CA GLN A 95 -2.08 -13.08 6.31
C GLN A 95 -2.33 -11.81 7.15
N LEU A 96 -3.08 -10.83 6.64
CA LEU A 96 -3.39 -9.59 7.35
C LEU A 96 -4.37 -9.86 8.49
N THR A 97 -3.95 -9.57 9.72
CA THR A 97 -4.74 -9.84 10.93
C THR A 97 -5.31 -8.58 11.58
N THR A 98 -4.74 -7.41 11.28
CA THR A 98 -5.08 -6.11 11.85
C THR A 98 -4.79 -5.00 10.85
N LEU A 99 -5.36 -3.81 11.06
CA LEU A 99 -5.11 -2.60 10.28
C LEU A 99 -4.22 -1.59 11.03
N THR A 100 -3.59 -2.03 12.12
CA THR A 100 -2.66 -1.20 12.90
C THR A 100 -1.56 -0.63 12.02
N GLY A 101 -1.32 0.69 12.14
CA GLY A 101 -0.50 1.45 11.21
C GLY A 101 -1.31 2.31 10.25
N LEU A 102 -2.63 2.14 10.17
CA LEU A 102 -3.55 3.05 9.45
C LEU A 102 -4.26 4.05 10.38
N ASP A 103 -3.95 4.03 11.67
CA ASP A 103 -4.57 4.86 12.71
C ASP A 103 -4.35 6.37 12.50
N GLY A 104 -3.35 6.75 11.70
CA GLY A 104 -3.09 8.13 11.32
C GLY A 104 -4.03 8.69 10.26
N ILE A 105 -4.78 7.82 9.54
CA ILE A 105 -5.61 8.24 8.40
C ILE A 105 -6.82 9.02 8.90
N THR A 106 -6.92 10.27 8.47
CA THR A 106 -8.01 11.18 8.81
C THR A 106 -8.92 11.48 7.63
N THR A 107 -8.48 11.18 6.40
CA THR A 107 -9.22 11.46 5.17
C THR A 107 -8.94 10.40 4.12
N VAL A 108 -10.03 9.83 3.60
CA VAL A 108 -10.08 9.09 2.34
C VAL A 108 -11.09 9.82 1.46
N GLY A 109 -10.64 10.35 0.33
CA GLY A 109 -11.47 11.17 -0.56
C GLY A 109 -12.45 10.35 -1.41
N GLY A 110 -12.09 9.09 -1.67
CA GLY A 110 -12.91 8.12 -2.39
C GLY A 110 -13.49 7.03 -1.48
N ASP A 111 -13.56 5.81 -2.02
CA ASP A 111 -14.09 4.65 -1.32
C ASP A 111 -13.04 3.96 -0.45
N LEU A 112 -13.46 3.49 0.71
CA LEU A 112 -12.70 2.54 1.54
C LEU A 112 -13.19 1.12 1.27
N ARG A 113 -12.34 0.27 0.69
CA ARG A 113 -12.64 -1.14 0.41
C ARG A 113 -11.71 -2.06 1.19
N ILE A 114 -12.29 -2.93 2.00
CA ILE A 114 -11.57 -3.93 2.79
C ILE A 114 -12.25 -5.28 2.53
N GLN A 115 -11.64 -6.13 1.72
CA GLN A 115 -12.28 -7.34 1.22
C GLN A 115 -11.28 -8.46 0.97
N TYR A 116 -11.72 -9.71 1.05
CA TYR A 116 -10.86 -10.88 0.79
C TYR A 116 -9.58 -10.93 1.66
N ASN A 117 -9.66 -10.51 2.92
CA ASN A 117 -8.56 -10.64 3.89
C ASN A 117 -8.92 -11.73 4.90
N ALA A 118 -8.60 -13.00 4.58
CA ALA A 118 -9.15 -14.17 5.25
C ALA A 118 -8.88 -14.24 6.77
N GLN A 119 -7.77 -13.68 7.24
CA GLN A 119 -7.37 -13.68 8.66
C GLN A 119 -7.66 -12.36 9.38
N LEU A 120 -8.27 -11.38 8.71
CA LEU A 120 -8.58 -10.08 9.30
C LEU A 120 -9.79 -10.23 10.22
N THR A 121 -9.54 -10.22 11.53
CA THR A 121 -10.57 -10.44 12.55
C THR A 121 -11.04 -9.16 13.22
N THR A 122 -10.31 -8.06 13.02
CA THR A 122 -10.58 -6.76 13.61
C THR A 122 -10.29 -5.63 12.61
N LEU A 123 -10.96 -4.49 12.80
CA LEU A 123 -10.69 -3.24 12.10
C LEU A 123 -9.90 -2.25 12.99
N THR A 124 -9.31 -2.73 14.08
CA THR A 124 -8.40 -1.93 14.93
C THR A 124 -7.34 -1.24 14.07
N GLY A 125 -7.18 0.07 14.25
CA GLY A 125 -6.40 0.93 13.36
C GLY A 125 -7.26 1.80 12.43
N LEU A 126 -8.58 1.61 12.40
CA LEU A 126 -9.55 2.52 11.78
C LEU A 126 -10.62 3.05 12.77
N ASP A 127 -10.40 2.83 14.07
CA ASP A 127 -11.30 3.19 15.16
C ASP A 127 -11.14 4.64 15.67
#